data_AF-A0A257TSU4-F1
#
_entry.id   AF-A0A257TSU4-F1
#
_cell.length_a   1.000
_cell.length_b   1.000
_cell.length_c   1.000
_cell.angle_alpha   90.00
_cell.angle_beta   90.00
_cell.angle_gamma   90.00
#
_symmetry.space_group_name_H-M   'P 1'
#
loop_
_entity.id
_entity.type
_entity.pdbx_description
1 polymer ?
#
loop_
_entity_poly.entity_id
_entity_poly.type
_entity_poly.pdbx_seq_one_letter_code
_entity_poly.pdbx_strand_id
1 'polypeptide(L)'
;MDRAIAAIDRLLARPSLSRDEDDYLDVLSDLVYKYEQAMHPLEAVPDSDMLKHRMEARDLSRAELHRRTGIPLATIAAVLGGKRQLSRQQVSTLAQFFNVSSDAFALATELNPRAKRAFANGRAVGSRQSSTRKQTSTGQRHGRKSDASL
;
A
#
# COMPACT_ATOMS: atom_id res chain seq x y z
N MET A 1 17.89 8.97 -25.40
CA MET A 1 18.25 8.74 -23.99
C MET A 1 19.53 7.92 -23.88
N ASP A 2 19.59 6.78 -24.55
CA ASP A 2 20.69 5.80 -24.44
C ASP A 2 22.10 6.36 -24.71
N ARG A 3 22.24 7.36 -25.59
CA ARG A 3 23.54 8.02 -25.86
C ARG A 3 24.03 8.88 -24.69
N ALA A 4 23.12 9.52 -23.95
CA ALA A 4 23.46 10.32 -22.77
C ALA A 4 23.85 9.41 -21.61
N ILE A 5 23.09 8.33 -21.38
CA ILE A 5 23.40 7.30 -20.38
C ILE A 5 24.76 6.66 -20.67
N ALA A 6 25.02 6.25 -21.92
CA ALA A 6 26.31 5.66 -22.29
C ALA A 6 27.49 6.64 -22.14
N ALA A 7 27.26 7.95 -22.25
CA ALA A 7 28.28 8.96 -22.01
C ALA A 7 28.56 9.14 -20.50
N ILE A 8 27.50 9.17 -19.67
CA ILE A 8 27.60 9.16 -18.20
C ILE A 8 28.36 7.91 -17.74
N ASP A 9 27.97 6.71 -18.20
CA ASP A 9 28.61 5.44 -17.82
C ASP A 9 30.10 5.42 -18.15
N ARG A 10 30.49 5.97 -19.31
CA ARG A 10 31.90 6.08 -19.70
C ARG A 10 32.69 7.05 -18.83
N LEU A 11 32.07 8.14 -18.39
CA LEU A 11 32.72 9.10 -17.49
C LEU A 11 32.87 8.52 -16.08
N LEU A 12 31.82 7.86 -15.56
CA LEU A 12 31.83 7.19 -14.26
C LEU A 12 32.79 5.98 -14.19
N ALA A 13 33.04 5.31 -15.31
CA ALA A 13 33.96 4.17 -15.36
C ALA A 13 35.45 4.58 -15.28
N ARG A 14 35.76 5.88 -15.27
CA ARG A 14 37.15 6.37 -15.23
C ARG A 14 37.63 6.56 -13.80
N PRO A 15 38.93 6.28 -13.52
CA PRO A 15 39.49 6.42 -12.18
C PRO A 15 39.65 7.89 -11.74
N SER A 16 39.65 8.84 -12.68
CA SER A 16 39.67 10.27 -12.41
C SER A 16 39.07 11.06 -13.57
N LEU A 17 38.44 12.18 -13.23
CA LEU A 17 37.86 13.15 -14.15
C LEU A 17 38.62 14.47 -14.01
N SER A 18 38.84 15.15 -15.12
CA SER A 18 39.24 16.55 -15.10
C SER A 18 38.06 17.43 -14.69
N ARG A 19 38.34 18.67 -14.28
CA ARG A 19 37.30 19.62 -13.86
C ARG A 19 36.22 19.83 -14.94
N ASP A 20 36.63 19.95 -16.19
CA ASP A 20 35.70 20.16 -17.32
C ASP A 20 34.84 18.91 -17.57
N GLU A 21 35.38 17.71 -17.32
CA GLU A 21 34.64 16.45 -17.46
C GLU A 21 33.66 16.23 -16.31
N ASP A 22 33.99 16.70 -15.12
CA ASP A 22 33.11 16.72 -13.94
C ASP A 22 31.94 17.70 -14.14
N ASP A 23 32.24 18.93 -14.57
CA ASP A 23 31.23 19.94 -14.91
C ASP A 23 30.31 19.43 -16.05
N TYR A 24 30.87 18.74 -17.04
CA TYR A 24 30.10 18.12 -18.12
C TYR A 24 29.21 16.96 -17.63
N LEU A 25 29.73 16.11 -16.73
CA LEU A 25 28.97 15.02 -16.11
C LEU A 25 27.79 15.57 -15.30
N ASP A 26 27.99 16.64 -14.54
CA ASP A 26 26.95 17.29 -13.75
C ASP A 26 25.82 17.80 -14.65
N VAL A 27 26.15 18.59 -15.67
CA VAL A 27 25.16 19.13 -16.62
C VAL A 27 24.41 18.01 -17.34
N LEU A 28 25.13 16.97 -17.77
CA LEU A 28 24.54 15.85 -18.49
C LEU A 28 23.58 15.05 -17.60
N SER A 29 23.96 14.82 -16.34
CA SER A 29 23.12 14.16 -15.32
C SER A 29 21.85 14.97 -15.04
N ASP A 30 21.99 16.30 -14.96
CA ASP A 30 20.88 17.23 -14.75
C ASP A 30 19.86 17.22 -15.90
N LEU A 31 20.37 17.15 -17.14
CA LEU A 31 19.54 17.05 -18.34
C LEU A 31 18.80 15.70 -18.41
N VAL A 32 19.51 14.61 -18.11
CA VAL A 32 18.95 13.25 -18.01
C VAL A 32 17.84 13.22 -16.97
N TYR A 33 18.08 13.74 -15.77
CA TYR A 33 17.09 13.83 -14.71
C TYR A 33 15.84 14.61 -15.14
N LYS A 34 16.03 15.81 -15.73
CA LYS A 34 14.90 16.64 -16.21
C LYS A 34 14.10 15.94 -17.30
N TYR A 35 14.78 15.24 -18.22
CA TYR A 35 14.12 14.48 -19.28
C TYR A 35 13.33 13.29 -18.74
N GLU A 36 13.91 12.52 -17.82
CA GLU A 36 13.24 11.39 -17.16
C GLU A 36 12.02 11.84 -16.39
N GLN A 37 12.12 12.92 -15.62
CA GLN A 37 10.99 13.46 -14.86
C GLN A 37 9.85 13.95 -15.76
N ALA A 38 10.16 14.47 -16.95
CA ALA A 38 9.16 14.93 -17.91
C ALA A 38 8.50 13.77 -18.70
N MET A 39 9.28 12.74 -19.05
CA MET A 39 8.83 11.65 -19.93
C MET A 39 8.34 10.41 -19.16
N HIS A 40 8.86 10.18 -17.98
CA HIS A 40 8.49 9.13 -17.04
C HIS A 40 8.24 9.76 -15.66
N PRO A 41 7.14 10.51 -15.49
CA PRO A 41 6.72 10.89 -14.15
C PRO A 41 6.66 9.61 -13.33
N LEU A 42 7.38 9.54 -12.21
CA LEU A 42 7.35 8.39 -11.30
C LEU A 42 5.90 8.02 -11.05
N GLU A 43 5.42 6.94 -11.68
CA GLU A 43 4.07 6.48 -11.46
C GLU A 43 4.00 6.00 -10.02
N ALA A 44 3.18 6.69 -9.23
CA ALA A 44 3.02 6.35 -7.84
C ALA A 44 2.55 4.91 -7.70
N VAL A 45 3.32 4.13 -6.95
CA VAL A 45 2.99 2.75 -6.66
C VAL A 45 1.92 2.77 -5.56
N PRO A 46 0.74 2.17 -5.78
CA PRO A 46 -0.27 2.12 -4.72
C PRO A 46 0.28 1.34 -3.52
N ASP A 47 -0.17 1.69 -2.31
CA ASP A 47 0.23 1.03 -1.05
C ASP A 47 0.15 -0.50 -1.12
N SER A 48 -0.83 -1.01 -1.86
CA SER A 48 -1.03 -2.44 -2.11
C SER A 48 0.19 -3.08 -2.75
N ASP A 49 0.72 -2.45 -3.80
CA ASP A 49 1.73 -3.02 -4.68
C ASP A 49 3.11 -2.89 -4.02
N MET A 50 3.36 -1.76 -3.36
CA MET A 50 4.55 -1.55 -2.53
C MET A 50 4.62 -2.56 -1.38
N LEU A 51 3.52 -2.74 -0.64
CA LEU A 51 3.46 -3.70 0.46
C LEU A 51 3.61 -5.13 -0.03
N LYS A 52 2.94 -5.49 -1.14
CA LYS A 52 3.00 -6.81 -1.75
C LYS A 52 4.43 -7.15 -2.19
N HIS A 53 5.08 -6.23 -2.91
CA HIS A 53 6.45 -6.42 -3.36
C HIS A 53 7.44 -6.64 -2.20
N ARG A 54 7.31 -5.84 -1.13
CA ARG A 54 8.16 -5.99 0.07
C ARG A 54 7.89 -7.27 0.86
N MET A 55 6.65 -7.76 0.84
CA MET A 55 6.30 -9.06 1.43
C MET A 55 6.89 -10.22 0.60
N GLU A 56 6.76 -10.16 -0.72
CA GLU A 56 7.32 -11.16 -1.64
C GLU A 56 8.85 -11.23 -1.53
N ALA A 57 9.53 -10.08 -1.49
CA ALA A 57 10.99 -10.01 -1.35
C ALA A 57 11.53 -10.63 -0.04
N ARG A 58 10.66 -10.93 0.94
CA ARG A 58 11.03 -11.51 2.23
C ARG A 58 10.26 -12.81 2.55
N ASP A 59 9.57 -13.39 1.58
CA ASP A 59 8.68 -14.56 1.76
C ASP A 59 7.70 -14.41 2.94
N LEU A 60 7.20 -13.18 3.16
CA LEU A 60 6.35 -12.87 4.30
C LEU A 60 4.89 -13.17 4.00
N SER A 61 4.29 -14.03 4.83
CA SER A 61 2.83 -14.22 4.83
C SER A 61 2.11 -13.06 5.52
N ARG A 62 0.83 -12.85 5.16
CA ARG A 62 -0.04 -11.87 5.85
C ARG A 62 -0.15 -12.12 7.35
N ALA A 63 -0.17 -13.40 7.75
CA ALA A 63 -0.22 -13.81 9.15
C ALA A 63 1.07 -13.45 9.88
N GLU A 64 2.22 -13.62 9.23
CA GLU A 64 3.51 -13.24 9.80
C GLU A 64 3.64 -11.73 9.93
N LEU A 65 3.24 -10.98 8.91
CA LEU A 65 3.22 -9.52 8.97
C LEU A 65 2.32 -9.03 10.12
N HIS A 66 1.13 -9.63 10.28
CA HIS A 66 0.26 -9.34 11.42
C HIS A 66 0.95 -9.60 12.76
N ARG A 67 1.57 -10.77 12.94
CA ARG A 67 2.28 -11.14 14.18
C ARG A 67 3.40 -10.17 14.53
N ARG A 68 4.19 -9.75 13.54
CA ARG A 68 5.37 -8.91 13.77
C ARG A 68 5.07 -7.42 13.88
N THR A 69 4.01 -6.93 13.25
CA THR A 69 3.67 -5.50 13.23
C THR A 69 2.49 -5.13 14.12
N GLY A 70 1.70 -6.11 14.58
CA GLY A 70 0.45 -5.88 15.31
C GLY A 70 -0.68 -5.33 14.45
N ILE A 71 -0.46 -5.07 13.14
CA ILE A 71 -1.50 -4.55 12.24
C ILE A 71 -2.54 -5.64 12.03
N PRO A 72 -3.85 -5.37 12.24
CA PRO A 72 -4.89 -6.40 12.09
C PRO A 72 -4.88 -7.05 10.71
N LEU A 73 -5.08 -8.37 10.66
CA LEU A 73 -5.07 -9.13 9.41
C LEU A 73 -6.10 -8.60 8.38
N ALA A 74 -7.26 -8.17 8.85
CA ALA A 74 -8.29 -7.54 8.02
C ALA A 74 -7.82 -6.23 7.39
N THR A 75 -7.01 -5.45 8.11
CA THR A 75 -6.41 -4.22 7.61
C THR A 75 -5.35 -4.52 6.55
N ILE A 76 -4.46 -5.49 6.81
CA ILE A 76 -3.45 -5.93 5.84
C ILE A 76 -4.13 -6.40 4.54
N ALA A 77 -5.19 -7.21 4.65
CA ALA A 77 -5.94 -7.67 3.48
C ALA A 77 -6.65 -6.53 2.73
N ALA A 78 -7.20 -5.54 3.44
CA ALA A 78 -7.84 -4.38 2.82
C ALA A 78 -6.84 -3.48 2.09
N VAL A 79 -5.62 -3.32 2.63
CA VAL A 79 -4.53 -2.58 1.99
C VAL A 79 -4.02 -3.32 0.76
N LEU A 80 -3.71 -4.62 0.87
CA LEU A 80 -3.27 -5.43 -0.26
C LEU A 80 -4.33 -5.53 -1.38
N GLY A 81 -5.61 -5.42 -1.03
CA GLY A 81 -6.72 -5.36 -2.00
C GLY A 81 -7.01 -3.96 -2.54
N GLY A 82 -6.22 -2.94 -2.20
CA GLY A 82 -6.41 -1.55 -2.65
C GLY A 82 -7.67 -0.86 -2.10
N LYS A 83 -8.34 -1.46 -1.11
CA LYS A 83 -9.59 -0.96 -0.52
C LYS A 83 -9.34 0.08 0.58
N ARG A 84 -8.10 0.17 1.08
CA ARG A 84 -7.67 1.10 2.12
C ARG A 84 -6.24 1.56 1.86
N GLN A 85 -5.97 2.82 2.18
CA GLN A 85 -4.59 3.34 2.29
C GLN A 85 -4.03 3.06 3.69
N LEU A 86 -2.71 3.02 3.79
CA LEU A 86 -2.00 2.94 5.05
C LEU A 86 -2.10 4.27 5.79
N SER A 87 -2.37 4.23 7.10
CA SER A 87 -2.27 5.43 7.93
C SER A 87 -0.80 5.81 8.17
N ARG A 88 -0.53 7.07 8.53
CA ARG A 88 0.84 7.52 8.89
C ARG A 88 1.49 6.64 9.97
N GLN A 89 0.70 6.19 10.95
CA GLN A 89 1.16 5.29 12.00
C GLN A 89 1.54 3.91 11.44
N GLN A 90 0.72 3.35 10.54
CA GLN A 90 1.01 2.07 9.90
C GLN A 90 2.21 2.15 8.97
N VAL A 91 2.36 3.25 8.23
CA VAL A 91 3.55 3.56 7.42
C VAL A 91 4.78 3.56 8.30
N SER A 92 4.75 4.27 9.45
CA SER A 92 5.88 4.28 10.38
C SER A 92 6.20 2.88 10.92
N THR A 93 5.20 2.10 11.32
CA THR A 93 5.39 0.73 11.83
C THR A 93 5.98 -0.19 10.75
N LEU A 94 5.47 -0.10 9.52
CA LEU A 94 5.97 -0.89 8.40
C LEU A 94 7.38 -0.45 7.98
N ALA A 95 7.66 0.86 7.95
CA ALA A 95 8.98 1.38 7.65
C ALA A 95 10.04 0.86 8.65
N GLN A 96 9.72 0.90 9.95
CA GLN A 96 10.57 0.30 10.99
C GLN A 96 10.76 -1.20 10.78
N PHE A 97 9.67 -1.94 10.53
CA PHE A 97 9.73 -3.38 10.29
C PHE A 97 10.56 -3.76 9.05
N PHE A 98 10.44 -2.99 7.97
CA PHE A 98 11.20 -3.18 6.74
C PHE A 98 12.60 -2.56 6.80
N ASN A 99 12.96 -1.89 7.88
CA ASN A 99 14.24 -1.19 8.04
C ASN A 99 14.51 -0.19 6.91
N VAL A 100 13.49 0.60 6.56
CA VAL A 100 13.58 1.70 5.59
C VAL A 100 13.12 3.00 6.26
N SER A 101 13.54 4.15 5.73
CA SER A 101 13.03 5.42 6.23
C SER A 101 11.53 5.55 5.96
N SER A 102 10.81 6.18 6.88
CA SER A 102 9.37 6.46 6.71
C SER A 102 9.13 7.27 5.44
N ASP A 103 10.04 8.17 5.09
CA ASP A 103 9.99 8.93 3.85
C ASP A 103 10.19 8.03 2.64
N ALA A 104 11.13 7.08 2.62
CA ALA A 104 11.27 6.13 1.51
C ALA A 104 10.04 5.21 1.38
N PHE A 105 9.37 4.91 2.48
CA PHE A 105 8.13 4.13 2.47
C PHE A 105 6.93 4.97 2.00
N ALA A 106 6.87 6.26 2.38
CA ALA A 106 5.79 7.18 2.03
C ALA A 106 5.95 7.82 0.64
N LEU A 107 7.18 8.06 0.17
CA LEU A 107 7.49 8.65 -1.14
C LEU A 107 7.00 7.74 -2.27
N ALA A 108 7.05 6.42 -2.05
CA ALA A 108 6.44 5.44 -2.93
C ALA A 108 4.91 5.64 -3.10
N THR A 109 4.24 6.12 -2.05
CA THR A 109 2.78 6.29 -1.95
C THR A 109 2.31 7.70 -2.35
N GLU A 110 3.05 8.75 -1.98
CA GLU A 110 2.58 10.15 -2.02
C GLU A 110 2.66 10.82 -3.40
N LEU A 111 3.27 10.19 -4.41
CA LEU A 111 3.37 10.76 -5.77
C LEU A 111 2.06 10.70 -6.60
N ASN A 112 0.89 10.51 -5.95
CA ASN A 112 -0.41 10.36 -6.63
C ASN A 112 -1.47 11.40 -6.21
N PRO A 113 -1.65 12.50 -6.97
CA PRO A 113 -2.80 13.40 -6.77
C PRO A 113 -4.14 12.81 -7.26
N ARG A 114 -4.13 11.73 -8.06
CA ARG A 114 -5.36 11.09 -8.60
C ARG A 114 -5.95 10.05 -7.64
N ALA A 115 -5.15 9.36 -6.84
CA ALA A 115 -5.62 8.39 -5.84
C ALA A 115 -6.53 9.06 -4.79
N LYS A 116 -6.21 10.28 -4.34
CA LYS A 116 -7.06 11.02 -3.39
C LYS A 116 -8.51 11.22 -3.88
N ARG A 117 -8.75 11.35 -5.19
CA ARG A 117 -10.08 11.63 -5.75
C ARG A 117 -10.96 10.39 -5.92
N ALA A 118 -10.37 9.22 -6.18
CA ALA A 118 -11.14 7.98 -6.37
C ALA A 118 -11.74 7.45 -5.05
N PHE A 119 -11.05 7.65 -3.92
CA PHE A 119 -11.49 7.12 -2.62
C PHE A 119 -12.40 8.07 -1.83
N ALA A 120 -12.36 9.38 -2.10
CA ALA A 120 -13.31 10.33 -1.50
C ALA A 120 -14.77 10.05 -1.91
N ASN A 121 -14.99 9.39 -3.05
CA ASN A 121 -16.33 9.10 -3.60
C ASN A 121 -16.80 7.65 -3.40
N GLY A 122 -16.05 6.83 -2.66
CA GLY A 122 -16.30 5.39 -2.49
C GLY A 122 -17.10 5.02 -1.23
N ARG A 123 -18.43 5.22 -1.29
CA ARG A 123 -19.50 4.48 -0.58
C ARG A 123 -19.12 3.71 0.70
N ALA A 124 -19.64 4.19 1.83
CA ALA A 124 -19.88 3.41 3.03
C ALA A 124 -20.73 2.16 2.71
N VAL A 125 -20.11 0.98 2.62
CA VAL A 125 -20.83 -0.29 2.70
C VAL A 125 -20.71 -0.78 4.13
N GLY A 126 -21.82 -0.59 4.84
CA GLY A 126 -21.97 -0.88 6.25
C GLY A 126 -21.65 -2.33 6.60
N SER A 127 -20.89 -2.45 7.68
CA SER A 127 -20.84 -3.62 8.55
C SER A 127 -22.24 -3.97 9.05
N ARG A 128 -22.68 -5.22 8.85
CA ARG A 128 -23.61 -5.88 9.77
C ARG A 128 -23.10 -7.29 10.05
N GLN A 129 -22.41 -7.41 11.18
CA GLN A 129 -22.40 -8.64 11.95
C GLN A 129 -23.82 -8.86 12.49
N SER A 130 -24.36 -10.07 12.36
CA SER A 130 -25.44 -10.55 13.22
C SER A 130 -25.30 -12.06 13.35
N SER A 131 -24.48 -12.45 14.31
CA SER A 131 -24.64 -13.70 15.04
C SER A 131 -25.99 -13.69 15.75
N THR A 132 -26.88 -14.63 15.46
CA THR A 132 -27.71 -15.27 16.49
C THR A 132 -28.09 -16.67 16.06
N ARG A 133 -27.41 -17.63 16.68
CA ARG A 133 -27.85 -19.01 16.90
C ARG A 133 -29.05 -18.99 17.86
N LYS A 134 -30.20 -19.53 17.46
CA LYS A 134 -31.07 -20.34 18.34
C LYS A 134 -31.78 -21.43 17.52
N GLN A 135 -31.32 -22.66 17.76
CA GLN A 135 -32.12 -23.87 17.66
C GLN A 135 -33.25 -23.78 18.71
N THR A 136 -34.48 -24.17 18.38
CA THR A 136 -35.13 -25.41 18.83
C THR A 136 -36.66 -25.37 18.66
N SER A 137 -37.19 -26.55 18.27
CA SER A 137 -38.48 -27.12 18.66
C SER A 137 -39.77 -26.73 17.91
N THR A 138 -39.95 -27.42 16.78
CA THR A 138 -41.22 -27.92 16.25
C THR A 138 -41.92 -28.86 17.25
N GLY A 139 -43.27 -28.78 17.36
CA GLY A 139 -44.12 -29.76 18.08
C GLY A 139 -45.25 -29.07 18.86
N GLN A 140 -46.42 -28.78 18.26
CA GLN A 140 -47.57 -29.68 18.05
C GLN A 140 -48.41 -30.00 19.32
N ARG A 141 -49.62 -29.41 19.31
CA ARG A 141 -50.93 -29.93 19.78
C ARG A 141 -51.33 -30.00 21.29
N HIS A 142 -52.61 -29.63 21.46
CA HIS A 142 -53.63 -30.05 22.45
C HIS A 142 -53.88 -29.22 23.73
N GLY A 143 -54.87 -28.32 23.64
CA GLY A 143 -56.18 -28.42 24.34
C GLY A 143 -56.28 -28.21 25.86
N ARG A 144 -57.04 -27.18 26.27
CA ARG A 144 -58.02 -27.07 27.41
C ARG A 144 -58.33 -25.57 27.60
N LYS A 145 -59.56 -25.11 27.34
CA LYS A 145 -60.74 -24.94 28.25
C LYS A 145 -60.53 -23.91 29.40
N SER A 146 -61.63 -23.21 29.73
CA SER A 146 -61.87 -22.11 30.73
C SER A 146 -61.53 -20.73 30.18
N ASP A 147 -62.34 -19.66 30.23
CA ASP A 147 -63.45 -19.20 31.08
C ASP A 147 -64.46 -18.39 30.21
N ALA A 148 -65.78 -18.45 30.41
CA ALA A 148 -66.59 -17.80 31.44
C ALA A 148 -66.67 -16.25 31.34
N SER A 149 -67.92 -15.78 31.37
CA SER A 149 -68.44 -14.43 31.68
C SER A 149 -68.98 -13.56 30.54
N LEU A 150 -70.29 -13.32 30.71
CA LEU A 150 -71.21 -12.30 30.19
C LEU A 150 -71.91 -12.58 28.85
#